data_AF-A3KLN9-F1
#
_entry.id   AF-A3KLN9-F1
#
_cell.length_a   1.000
_cell.length_b   1.000
_cell.length_c   1.000
_cell.angle_alpha   90.00
_cell.angle_beta   90.00
_cell.angle_gamma   90.00
#
_symmetry.space_group_name_H-M   'P 1'
#
loop_
_entity.id
_entity.type
_entity.pdbx_description
1 polymer ?
#
loop_
_entity_poly.entity_id
_entity_poly.type
_entity_poly.pdbx_seq_one_letter_code
_entity_poly.pdbx_strand_id
1 'polypeptide(L)'
;TEALVLNREYIIKSTFRGNLQTNMRGFYRSWYVDSTGRRWMGTTQFQPGHARQAFPCYDEPGFKATFDITMNREESFSPTISNMPIRTTNTLANGRVSE
;
A
#
# COMPACT_ATOMS: atom_id res chain seq x y z
N THR A 1 -24.08 8.10 -19.33
CA THR A 1 -23.26 6.95 -18.87
C THR A 1 -23.68 5.75 -19.69
N GLU A 2 -22.75 5.12 -20.38
CA GLU A 2 -23.04 3.88 -21.12
C GLU A 2 -23.11 2.70 -20.15
N ALA A 3 -24.02 1.76 -20.41
CA ALA A 3 -24.09 0.53 -19.65
C ALA A 3 -22.85 -0.32 -19.90
N LEU A 4 -22.38 -1.01 -18.85
CA LEU A 4 -21.34 -2.02 -19.01
C LEU A 4 -21.89 -3.22 -19.80
N VAL A 5 -21.08 -3.75 -20.70
CA VAL A 5 -21.42 -4.88 -21.57
C VAL A 5 -20.93 -6.17 -20.91
N LEU A 6 -21.77 -7.19 -20.91
CA LEU A 6 -21.42 -8.51 -20.39
C LEU A 6 -20.19 -9.09 -21.11
N ASN A 7 -19.33 -9.80 -20.37
CA ASN A 7 -18.11 -10.46 -20.89
C ASN A 7 -17.09 -9.52 -21.54
N ARG A 8 -17.09 -8.24 -21.15
CA ARG A 8 -16.09 -7.26 -21.58
C ARG A 8 -15.18 -6.90 -20.41
N GLU A 9 -13.89 -6.81 -20.68
CA GLU A 9 -12.90 -6.32 -19.72
C GLU A 9 -12.87 -4.79 -19.68
N TYR A 10 -12.70 -4.26 -18.48
CA TYR A 10 -12.63 -2.83 -18.22
C TYR A 10 -11.46 -2.53 -17.28
N ILE A 11 -10.80 -1.40 -17.52
CA ILE A 11 -9.73 -0.91 -16.64
C ILE A 11 -10.30 0.23 -15.81
N ILE A 12 -10.32 0.06 -14.50
CA ILE A 12 -10.68 1.10 -13.55
C ILE A 12 -9.39 1.73 -13.04
N LYS A 13 -9.24 3.04 -13.24
CA LYS A 13 -8.13 3.83 -12.70
C LYS A 13 -8.68 4.81 -11.69
N SER A 14 -8.07 4.88 -10.53
CA SER A 14 -8.45 5.81 -9.47
C SER A 14 -7.21 6.40 -8.83
N THR A 15 -7.21 7.72 -8.67
CA THR A 15 -6.24 8.44 -7.85
C THR A 15 -6.95 8.83 -6.56
N PHE A 16 -6.37 8.44 -5.43
CA PHE A 16 -6.96 8.70 -4.12
C PHE A 16 -5.88 9.16 -3.13
N ARG A 17 -6.35 9.78 -2.04
CA ARG A 17 -5.51 10.17 -0.91
C ARG A 17 -6.16 9.70 0.37
N GLY A 18 -5.36 9.09 1.25
CA GLY A 18 -5.77 8.66 2.57
C GLY A 18 -4.80 9.16 3.64
N ASN A 19 -5.26 9.17 4.89
CA ASN A 19 -4.39 9.41 6.04
C ASN A 19 -3.90 8.07 6.59
N LEU A 20 -2.63 8.03 7.03
CA LEU A 20 -2.15 6.90 7.83
C LEU A 20 -2.92 6.85 9.14
N GLN A 21 -3.48 5.68 9.43
CA GLN A 21 -4.26 5.47 10.64
C GLN A 21 -3.36 5.36 11.87
N THR A 22 -3.95 5.46 13.06
CA THR A 22 -3.28 5.28 14.37
C THR A 22 -3.89 4.16 15.21
N ASN A 23 -4.87 3.44 14.68
CA ASN A 23 -5.69 2.45 15.38
C ASN A 23 -5.36 0.99 14.99
N MET A 24 -4.17 0.75 14.43
CA MET A 24 -3.69 -0.57 14.00
C MET A 24 -4.58 -1.27 12.97
N ARG A 25 -5.35 -0.52 12.17
CA ARG A 25 -6.22 -1.03 11.10
C ARG A 25 -5.88 -0.36 9.77
N GLY A 26 -6.07 -1.11 8.69
CA GLY A 26 -5.79 -0.60 7.35
C GLY A 26 -4.29 -0.36 7.17
N PHE A 27 -3.93 0.76 6.54
CA PHE A 27 -2.55 1.23 6.50
C PHE A 27 -2.34 2.25 7.63
N TYR A 28 -1.50 1.90 8.60
CA TYR A 28 -1.33 2.67 9.83
C TYR A 28 0.14 2.94 10.12
N ARG A 29 0.39 4.03 10.86
CA ARG A 29 1.72 4.30 11.42
C ARG A 29 1.87 3.64 12.78
N SER A 30 3.04 3.06 13.01
CA SER A 30 3.45 2.51 14.29
C SER A 30 4.88 2.96 14.59
N TRP A 31 5.37 2.65 15.79
CA TRP A 31 6.73 2.95 16.19
C TRP A 31 7.29 1.84 17.07
N TYR A 32 8.62 1.76 17.07
CA TYR A 32 9.38 0.89 17.97
C TYR A 32 10.60 1.65 18.49
N VAL A 33 11.33 1.07 19.45
CA VAL A 33 12.57 1.66 19.99
C VAL A 33 13.72 0.73 19.64
N ASP A 34 14.78 1.28 19.06
CA ASP A 34 16.07 0.61 18.87
C ASP A 34 17.16 1.29 19.73
N SER A 35 18.43 0.89 19.56
CA SER A 35 19.57 1.47 20.27
C SER A 35 19.78 2.98 20.02
N THR A 36 19.18 3.53 18.96
CA THR A 36 19.26 4.94 18.56
C THR A 36 18.03 5.75 18.98
N GLY A 37 16.99 5.10 19.48
CA GLY A 37 15.78 5.73 19.99
C GLY A 37 14.52 5.31 19.24
N ARG A 38 13.49 6.18 19.26
CA ARG A 38 12.20 5.89 18.62
C ARG A 38 12.31 5.92 17.09
N ARG A 39 11.88 4.84 16.45
CA ARG A 39 11.76 4.69 15.00
C ARG A 39 10.30 4.59 14.58
N TRP A 40 9.96 5.18 13.46
CA TRP A 40 8.62 5.11 12.86
C TRP A 40 8.57 4.06 11.77
N MET A 41 7.40 3.45 11.60
CA MET A 41 7.11 2.53 10.50
C MET A 41 5.68 2.72 9.99
N GLY A 42 5.47 2.47 8.70
CA GLY A 42 4.15 2.25 8.13
C GLY A 42 3.94 0.75 7.96
N THR A 43 2.79 0.24 8.40
CA THR A 43 2.48 -1.21 8.31
C THR A 43 0.98 -1.41 8.07
N THR A 44 0.62 -2.57 7.54
CA THR A 44 -0.75 -2.89 7.13
C THR A 44 -1.34 -4.00 8.00
N GLN A 45 -2.61 -3.82 8.37
CA GLN A 45 -3.44 -4.86 8.96
C GLN A 45 -4.81 -4.81 8.27
N PHE A 46 -5.00 -5.69 7.28
CA PHE A 46 -6.16 -5.65 6.39
C PHE A 46 -7.30 -6.57 6.80
N GLN A 47 -7.05 -7.66 7.52
CA GLN A 47 -8.14 -8.55 7.97
C GLN A 47 -9.00 -7.87 9.05
N PRO A 48 -10.34 -8.01 9.02
CA PRO A 48 -11.15 -8.77 8.05
C PRO A 48 -11.67 -7.98 6.83
N GLY A 49 -11.57 -6.66 6.82
CA GLY A 49 -12.12 -5.81 5.76
C GLY A 49 -11.62 -4.37 5.84
N HIS A 50 -10.33 -4.23 6.16
CA HIS A 50 -9.65 -2.95 6.31
C HIS A 50 -8.74 -2.61 5.13
N ALA A 51 -8.63 -3.47 4.10
CA ALA A 51 -7.88 -3.13 2.88
C ALA A 51 -8.49 -1.90 2.21
N ARG A 52 -9.83 -1.78 2.22
CA ARG A 52 -10.57 -0.61 1.71
C ARG A 52 -10.23 0.72 2.39
N GLN A 53 -9.57 0.69 3.55
CA GLN A 53 -9.09 1.90 4.24
C GLN A 53 -7.74 2.38 3.71
N ALA A 54 -7.01 1.52 2.99
CA ALA A 54 -5.71 1.84 2.39
C ALA A 54 -5.84 2.18 0.90
N PHE A 55 -6.66 1.44 0.14
CA PHE A 55 -6.91 1.70 -1.28
C PHE A 55 -8.30 1.21 -1.72
N PRO A 56 -8.96 1.85 -2.70
CA PRO A 56 -10.24 1.38 -3.24
C PRO A 56 -10.09 -0.01 -3.88
N CYS A 57 -10.85 -0.99 -3.38
CA CYS A 57 -10.84 -2.36 -3.89
C CYS A 57 -12.14 -3.10 -3.56
N TYR A 58 -12.37 -4.23 -4.24
CA TYR A 58 -13.40 -5.20 -3.89
C TYR A 58 -12.93 -6.04 -2.70
N ASP A 59 -13.09 -5.49 -1.50
CA ASP A 59 -12.53 -6.01 -0.25
C ASP A 59 -13.40 -7.12 0.37
N GLU A 60 -13.59 -8.20 -0.39
CA GLU A 60 -14.16 -9.46 0.09
C GLU A 60 -13.27 -10.65 -0.34
N PRO A 61 -13.12 -11.68 0.50
CA PRO A 61 -12.20 -12.80 0.23
C PRO A 61 -12.45 -13.58 -1.07
N GLY A 62 -13.69 -13.52 -1.60
CA GLY A 62 -14.08 -14.18 -2.85
C GLY A 62 -13.46 -13.55 -4.10
N PHE A 63 -13.06 -12.27 -4.04
CA PHE A 63 -12.49 -11.54 -5.17
C PHE A 63 -10.97 -11.61 -5.18
N LYS A 64 -10.43 -12.79 -5.53
CA LYS A 64 -8.97 -12.95 -5.69
C LYS A 64 -8.47 -12.17 -6.91
N ALA A 65 -7.32 -11.52 -6.76
CA ALA A 65 -6.62 -10.80 -7.82
C ALA A 65 -5.10 -10.87 -7.59
N THR A 66 -4.33 -10.54 -8.63
CA THR A 66 -2.89 -10.31 -8.54
C THR A 66 -2.62 -8.84 -8.21
N PHE A 67 -1.56 -8.56 -7.46
CA PHE A 67 -1.21 -7.22 -7.04
C PHE A 67 0.23 -6.90 -7.39
N ASP A 68 0.42 -5.92 -8.27
CA ASP A 68 1.70 -5.23 -8.45
C ASP A 68 1.69 -3.98 -7.56
N ILE A 69 2.65 -3.88 -6.64
CA ILE A 69 2.71 -2.83 -5.62
C ILE A 69 3.96 -1.99 -5.86
N THR A 70 3.80 -0.67 -5.78
CA THR A 70 4.92 0.29 -5.77
C THR A 70 4.85 1.15 -4.52
N MET A 71 5.97 1.32 -3.84
CA MET A 71 6.10 2.13 -2.63
C MET A 71 7.16 3.21 -2.81
N ASN A 72 6.76 4.47 -2.61
CA ASN A 72 7.67 5.61 -2.61
C ASN A 72 7.98 6.01 -1.17
N ARG A 73 9.20 5.77 -0.72
CA ARG A 73 9.66 6.09 0.65
C ARG A 73 10.90 6.98 0.63
N GLU A 74 11.25 7.54 1.77
CA GLU A 74 12.57 8.15 1.95
C GLU A 74 13.64 7.05 1.97
N GLU A 75 14.80 7.35 1.41
CA GLU A 75 15.95 6.44 1.31
C GLU A 75 16.48 6.04 2.70
N SER A 76 16.27 6.90 3.70
CA SER A 76 16.63 6.69 5.10
C SER A 76 15.89 5.53 5.79
N PHE A 77 14.77 5.09 5.24
CA PHE A 77 14.05 3.91 5.74
C PHE A 77 14.72 2.61 5.26
N SER A 78 14.45 1.51 5.96
CA SER A 78 14.78 0.18 5.45
C SER A 78 14.02 -0.12 4.15
N PRO A 79 14.53 -1.04 3.31
CA PRO A 79 13.84 -1.52 2.12
C PRO A 79 12.40 -1.94 2.40
N THR A 80 11.50 -1.63 1.45
CA THR A 80 10.09 -1.96 1.55
C THR A 80 9.89 -3.47 1.61
N ILE A 81 9.07 -3.93 2.54
CA ILE A 81 8.67 -5.34 2.64
C ILE A 81 7.22 -5.46 2.19
N SER A 82 6.96 -6.43 1.32
CA SER A 82 5.63 -6.75 0.79
C SER A 82 5.49 -8.27 0.63
N ASN A 83 4.37 -8.73 0.07
CA ASN A 83 4.14 -10.14 -0.21
C ASN A 83 5.14 -10.75 -1.21
N MET A 84 5.67 -9.94 -2.13
CA MET A 84 6.60 -10.36 -3.18
C MET A 84 7.97 -9.69 -2.99
N PRO A 85 9.07 -10.30 -3.48
CA PRO A 85 10.38 -9.64 -3.52
C PRO A 85 10.34 -8.33 -4.32
N ILE A 86 11.20 -7.37 -3.94
CA ILE A 86 11.37 -6.11 -4.69
C ILE A 86 11.82 -6.44 -6.12
N ARG A 87 11.09 -5.92 -7.11
CA ARG A 87 11.40 -6.12 -8.53
C ARG A 87 12.42 -5.13 -9.05
N THR A 88 12.26 -3.85 -8.68
CA THR A 88 13.11 -2.74 -9.13
C THR A 88 13.22 -1.71 -8.03
N THR A 89 14.39 -1.11 -7.85
CA THR A 89 14.58 0.06 -6.99
C THR A 89 15.07 1.23 -7.84
N ASN A 90 14.30 2.32 -7.86
CA ASN A 90 14.67 3.53 -8.59
C ASN A 90 14.89 4.68 -7.60
N THR A 91 16.07 5.31 -7.64
CA THR A 91 16.33 6.54 -6.89
C THR A 91 15.51 7.70 -7.50
N LEU A 92 14.81 8.42 -6.64
CA LEU A 92 14.03 9.60 -6.98
C LEU A 92 14.74 10.86 -6.43
N ALA A 93 14.33 12.04 -6.88
CA ALA A 93 14.80 13.30 -6.32
C ALA A 93 14.47 13.43 -4.82
N ASN A 94 15.21 14.29 -4.11
CA ASN A 94 14.99 14.63 -2.70
C ASN A 94 15.15 13.45 -1.71
N GLY A 95 16.10 12.54 -1.97
CA GLY A 95 16.42 11.44 -1.04
C GLY A 95 15.29 10.43 -0.90
N ARG A 96 14.55 10.16 -1.99
CA ARG A 96 13.48 9.17 -2.02
C ARG A 96 13.84 8.02 -2.95
N VAL A 97 13.22 6.88 -2.73
CA VAL A 97 13.29 5.72 -3.62
C VAL A 97 11.90 5.20 -3.96
N SER A 98 11.75 4.64 -5.15
CA SER A 98 10.56 3.92 -5.62
C SER A 98 10.90 2.45 -5.76
N GLU A 99 10.21 1.61 -5.01
CA GLU A 99 10.39 0.14 -4.98
C GLU A 99 9.09 -0.57 -5.36
#